data_AF-A0AA43CKY9-F1
#
_entry.id   AF-A0AA43CKY9-F1
#
_cell.length_a   1.000
_cell.length_b   1.000
_cell.length_c   1.000
_cell.angle_alpha   90.00
_cell.angle_beta   90.00
_cell.angle_gamma   90.00
#
_symmetry.space_group_name_H-M   'P 1'
#
loop_
_entity.id
_entity.type
_entity.pdbx_description
1 polymer ?
#
loop_
_entity_poly.entity_id
_entity_poly.type
_entity_poly.pdbx_seq_one_letter_code
_entity_poly.pdbx_strand_id
1 'polypeptide(L)'
;MKRSAAIITLGLMLLLCAVGSLHAERCCHGMRGNIDWSPTDDPDIADLVYLVDYMFTGGLPPACFAEADVNWDGAIDIADLVYLVDYMFSGGPPPEFCVQGGLEDIILPLTVGNYWTTSVIEYNESGQTTAEYEATATVIRDTTIDDWVWHFMASDTGVTDTALWTNKEDGAWMWTDSTGQPQALMMKYPASAGESYPIYAVTVTVESISEVITVEAGTFVCNLYRAHIPVFGTVGKIWACPNIGVVRAEEYGLTLFGTYLSREVELLDFAVVVQ
;
A
#
# COMPACT_ATOMS: atom_id res chain seq x y z
N MET A 1 -38.26 7.06 64.93
CA MET A 1 -38.09 5.68 65.48
C MET A 1 -39.31 4.83 65.12
N LYS A 2 -39.14 3.85 64.22
CA LYS A 2 -40.02 2.68 63.89
C LYS A 2 -39.48 2.12 62.55
N ARG A 3 -38.70 1.03 62.53
CA ARG A 3 -39.06 -0.41 62.42
C ARG A 3 -39.90 -0.79 61.19
N SER A 4 -39.28 -1.65 60.35
CA SER A 4 -39.82 -2.81 59.60
C SER A 4 -39.81 -2.78 58.07
N ALA A 5 -39.25 -3.89 57.54
CA ALA A 5 -38.94 -4.30 56.18
C ALA A 5 -40.14 -4.72 55.29
N ALA A 6 -39.96 -4.70 53.96
CA ALA A 6 -39.88 -5.88 53.05
C ALA A 6 -40.50 -5.64 51.64
N ILE A 7 -40.05 -6.48 50.67
CA ILE A 7 -40.52 -6.74 49.28
C ILE A 7 -39.63 -6.05 48.20
N ILE A 8 -38.54 -6.65 47.69
CA ILE A 8 -38.36 -7.77 46.73
C ILE A 8 -39.06 -7.54 45.36
N THR A 9 -38.30 -7.18 44.30
CA THR A 9 -38.23 -7.87 42.98
C THR A 9 -37.43 -7.06 41.94
N LEU A 10 -36.76 -7.77 41.00
CA LEU A 10 -35.89 -7.34 39.90
C LEU A 10 -34.51 -6.80 40.35
N GLY A 11 -33.39 -7.47 40.09
CA GLY A 11 -33.07 -8.34 38.96
C GLY A 11 -31.68 -7.90 38.50
N LEU A 12 -30.70 -8.74 38.80
CA LEU A 12 -29.33 -8.73 38.31
C LEU A 12 -29.20 -8.16 36.88
N MET A 13 -28.74 -6.91 36.72
CA MET A 13 -28.24 -6.40 35.44
C MET A 13 -27.22 -5.29 35.68
N LEU A 14 -26.02 -5.51 35.12
CA LEU A 14 -24.88 -4.60 35.01
C LEU A 14 -24.03 -4.32 36.25
N LEU A 15 -23.41 -5.39 36.76
CA LEU A 15 -21.97 -5.34 37.01
C LEU A 15 -21.29 -5.94 35.75
N LEU A 16 -20.31 -5.23 35.17
CA LEU A 16 -19.57 -5.48 33.90
C LEU A 16 -20.20 -4.89 32.61
N CYS A 17 -19.74 -3.69 32.24
CA CYS A 17 -19.07 -3.41 30.97
C CYS A 17 -18.01 -2.34 31.31
N ALA A 18 -16.82 -2.77 31.68
CA ALA A 18 -15.68 -2.92 30.78
C ALA A 18 -15.25 -1.57 30.19
N VAL A 19 -14.10 -1.11 30.66
CA VAL A 19 -13.20 -0.25 29.91
C VAL A 19 -12.97 -0.95 28.58
N GLY A 20 -13.50 -0.37 27.51
CA GLY A 20 -13.24 -0.76 26.14
C GLY A 20 -13.39 0.52 25.34
N SER A 21 -12.26 1.09 24.92
CA SER A 21 -12.23 2.13 23.91
C SER A 21 -13.16 1.73 22.77
N LEU A 22 -14.13 2.58 22.44
CA LEU A 22 -14.88 2.48 21.20
C LEU A 22 -13.91 2.84 20.06
N HIS A 23 -12.99 1.93 19.73
CA HIS A 23 -12.44 1.92 18.38
C HIS A 23 -13.62 1.51 17.50
N ALA A 24 -13.98 2.37 16.54
CA ALA A 24 -14.70 1.87 15.39
C ALA A 24 -13.83 0.74 14.82
N GLU A 25 -14.30 -0.51 14.93
CA GLU A 25 -13.63 -1.62 14.26
C GLU A 25 -13.64 -1.28 12.77
N ARG A 26 -12.44 -1.09 12.24
CA ARG A 26 -12.19 -0.69 10.86
C ARG A 26 -12.64 -1.84 9.97
N CYS A 27 -13.74 -1.66 9.22
CA CYS A 27 -14.23 -2.64 8.25
C CYS A 27 -13.37 -2.58 6.98
N CYS A 28 -13.15 -3.74 6.37
CA CYS A 28 -12.32 -3.93 5.20
C CYS A 28 -10.84 -3.68 5.52
N HIS A 29 -10.12 -4.70 5.99
CA HIS A 29 -8.69 -4.57 6.32
C HIS A 29 -7.85 -5.56 5.52
N GLY A 30 -6.71 -5.09 5.02
CA GLY A 30 -5.86 -5.92 4.17
C GLY A 30 -6.55 -6.26 2.83
N MET A 31 -6.62 -7.54 2.51
CA MET A 31 -7.17 -8.06 1.26
C MET A 31 -8.66 -8.37 1.44
N ARG A 32 -9.48 -8.01 0.45
CA ARG A 32 -10.92 -8.27 0.48
C ARG A 32 -11.21 -9.76 0.57
N GLY A 33 -12.38 -10.06 1.12
CA GLY A 33 -12.95 -11.39 1.14
C GLY A 33 -13.06 -12.00 2.53
N ASN A 34 -12.81 -11.27 3.61
CA ASN A 34 -13.18 -11.68 4.98
C ASN A 34 -14.67 -11.34 5.26
N ILE A 35 -15.55 -12.02 4.55
CA ILE A 35 -16.99 -11.76 4.50
C ILE A 35 -17.69 -12.22 5.78
N ASP A 36 -17.19 -13.30 6.40
CA ASP A 36 -17.75 -13.85 7.63
C ASP A 36 -17.24 -13.15 8.91
N TRP A 37 -16.35 -12.16 8.76
CA TRP A 37 -15.71 -11.41 9.84
C TRP A 37 -14.86 -12.29 10.76
N SER A 38 -14.14 -13.24 10.18
CA SER A 38 -13.15 -14.04 10.89
C SER A 38 -12.04 -13.16 11.48
N PRO A 39 -11.48 -13.55 12.65
CA PRO A 39 -10.39 -12.80 13.27
C PRO A 39 -9.03 -12.97 12.57
N THR A 40 -8.93 -13.90 11.61
CA THR A 40 -7.72 -14.12 10.81
C THR A 40 -7.61 -13.12 9.66
N ASP A 41 -8.72 -12.55 9.22
CA ASP A 41 -8.75 -11.52 8.16
C ASP A 41 -8.23 -12.00 6.80
N ASP A 42 -8.26 -13.32 6.60
CA ASP A 42 -7.86 -13.98 5.37
C ASP A 42 -9.10 -14.58 4.69
N PRO A 43 -9.29 -14.39 3.36
CA PRO A 43 -10.39 -15.00 2.63
C PRO A 43 -10.23 -16.52 2.56
N ASP A 44 -11.23 -17.25 3.02
CA ASP A 44 -11.27 -18.70 2.99
C ASP A 44 -12.64 -19.27 2.55
N ILE A 45 -12.79 -20.60 2.66
CA ILE A 45 -13.99 -21.28 2.18
C ILE A 45 -15.24 -20.88 2.97
N ALA A 46 -15.09 -20.44 4.22
CA ALA A 46 -16.19 -19.97 5.05
C ALA A 46 -16.76 -18.66 4.50
N ASP A 47 -15.91 -17.75 4.02
CA ASP A 47 -16.34 -16.51 3.36
C ASP A 47 -17.12 -16.76 2.09
N LEU A 48 -16.64 -17.70 1.26
CA LEU A 48 -17.35 -18.11 0.05
C LEU A 48 -18.74 -18.66 0.39
N VAL A 49 -18.84 -19.54 1.39
CA VAL A 49 -20.13 -20.09 1.84
C VAL A 49 -21.03 -18.98 2.39
N TYR A 50 -20.47 -18.04 3.15
CA TYR A 50 -21.19 -16.91 3.70
C TYR A 50 -21.79 -16.04 2.60
N LEU A 51 -21.00 -15.71 1.58
CA LEU A 51 -21.45 -14.89 0.45
C LEU A 51 -22.56 -15.59 -0.35
N VAL A 52 -22.44 -16.90 -0.58
CA VAL A 52 -23.51 -17.70 -1.21
C VAL A 52 -24.78 -17.64 -0.39
N ASP A 53 -24.68 -17.80 0.94
CA ASP A 53 -25.84 -17.79 1.82
C ASP A 53 -26.53 -16.42 1.85
N TYR A 54 -25.76 -15.34 1.95
CA TYR A 54 -26.27 -13.98 1.86
C TYR A 54 -27.00 -13.73 0.52
N MET A 55 -26.39 -14.12 -0.60
CA MET A 55 -26.93 -13.81 -1.93
C MET A 55 -28.15 -14.65 -2.33
N PHE A 56 -28.21 -15.93 -1.92
CA PHE A 56 -29.18 -16.87 -2.49
C PHE A 56 -30.09 -17.55 -1.47
N THR A 57 -29.67 -17.69 -0.22
CA THR A 57 -30.44 -18.45 0.79
C THR A 57 -31.07 -17.56 1.86
N GLY A 58 -30.83 -16.24 1.80
CA GLY A 58 -31.36 -15.26 2.74
C GLY A 58 -30.59 -15.25 4.06
N GLY A 59 -29.29 -15.56 4.01
CA GLY A 59 -28.36 -15.43 5.12
C GLY A 59 -28.24 -14.00 5.65
N LEU A 60 -27.51 -13.84 6.76
CA LEU A 60 -27.26 -12.52 7.33
C LEU A 60 -26.42 -11.66 6.36
N PRO A 61 -26.65 -10.34 6.33
CA PRO A 61 -25.78 -9.44 5.57
C PRO A 61 -24.35 -9.48 6.15
N PRO A 62 -23.30 -9.36 5.30
CA PRO A 62 -21.93 -9.24 5.75
C PRO A 62 -21.78 -8.10 6.76
N ALA A 63 -20.96 -8.32 7.80
CA ALA A 63 -20.65 -7.27 8.77
C ALA A 63 -19.94 -6.08 8.09
N CYS A 64 -19.20 -6.37 7.02
CA CYS A 64 -18.54 -5.40 6.17
C CYS A 64 -18.89 -5.67 4.69
N PHE A 65 -19.76 -4.86 4.10
CA PHE A 65 -20.11 -4.99 2.68
C PHE A 65 -18.91 -4.81 1.76
N ALA A 66 -17.91 -4.04 2.18
CA ALA A 66 -16.70 -3.87 1.41
C ALA A 66 -15.85 -5.16 1.34
N GLU A 67 -15.98 -6.10 2.27
CA GLU A 67 -15.32 -7.41 2.15
C GLU A 67 -16.00 -8.31 1.11
N ALA A 68 -17.28 -8.06 0.82
CA ALA A 68 -18.11 -8.88 -0.07
C ALA A 68 -18.10 -8.44 -1.54
N ASP A 69 -17.66 -7.20 -1.82
CA ASP A 69 -17.35 -6.68 -3.16
C ASP A 69 -15.89 -7.00 -3.45
N VAL A 70 -15.61 -8.28 -3.72
CA VAL A 70 -14.27 -8.87 -3.78
C VAL A 70 -13.49 -8.33 -4.99
N ASN A 71 -14.19 -7.98 -6.07
CA ASN A 71 -13.61 -7.50 -7.31
C ASN A 71 -13.52 -5.95 -7.40
N TRP A 72 -13.99 -5.22 -6.38
CA TRP A 72 -14.01 -3.74 -6.34
C TRP A 72 -14.78 -3.09 -7.51
N ASP A 73 -15.82 -3.73 -8.03
CA ASP A 73 -16.66 -3.10 -9.05
C ASP A 73 -17.79 -2.22 -8.46
N GLY A 74 -17.94 -2.24 -7.13
CA GLY A 74 -18.91 -1.45 -6.39
C GLY A 74 -20.30 -2.07 -6.33
N ALA A 75 -20.46 -3.30 -6.82
CA ALA A 75 -21.62 -4.15 -6.59
C ALA A 75 -21.22 -5.37 -5.75
N ILE A 76 -22.21 -6.03 -5.16
CA ILE A 76 -22.03 -7.37 -4.58
C ILE A 76 -22.91 -8.28 -5.41
N ASP A 77 -22.29 -9.02 -6.31
CA ASP A 77 -22.99 -9.88 -7.26
C ASP A 77 -22.25 -11.19 -7.56
N ILE A 78 -22.66 -11.89 -8.62
CA ILE A 78 -22.12 -13.21 -8.96
C ILE A 78 -20.65 -13.12 -9.38
N ALA A 79 -20.21 -11.97 -9.88
CA ALA A 79 -18.81 -11.73 -10.24
C ALA A 79 -17.90 -11.89 -9.02
N ASP A 80 -18.30 -11.41 -7.84
CA ASP A 80 -17.52 -11.56 -6.59
C ASP A 80 -17.36 -13.01 -6.17
N LEU A 81 -18.44 -13.80 -6.29
CA LEU A 81 -18.41 -15.24 -6.02
C LEU A 81 -17.49 -15.97 -6.98
N VAL A 82 -17.58 -15.66 -8.28
CA VAL A 82 -16.70 -16.25 -9.30
C VAL A 82 -15.25 -15.87 -9.00
N TYR A 83 -15.01 -14.62 -8.60
CA TYR A 83 -13.68 -14.12 -8.25
C TYR A 83 -13.07 -14.90 -7.08
N LEU A 84 -13.81 -15.08 -5.97
CA LEU A 84 -13.35 -15.89 -4.82
C LEU A 84 -13.08 -17.34 -5.20
N VAL A 85 -13.96 -17.96 -5.99
CA VAL A 85 -13.76 -19.34 -6.46
C VAL A 85 -12.51 -19.45 -7.31
N ASP A 86 -12.30 -18.51 -8.23
CA ASP A 86 -11.14 -18.53 -9.11
C ASP A 86 -9.84 -18.30 -8.35
N TYR A 87 -9.83 -17.37 -7.40
CA TYR A 87 -8.71 -17.16 -6.49
C TYR A 87 -8.36 -18.42 -5.69
N MET A 88 -9.35 -19.04 -5.05
CA MET A 88 -9.14 -20.18 -4.14
C MET A 88 -8.81 -21.49 -4.84
N PHE A 89 -9.38 -21.73 -6.03
CA PHE A 89 -9.36 -23.06 -6.66
C PHE A 89 -8.81 -23.09 -8.09
N SER A 90 -8.78 -21.95 -8.78
CA SER A 90 -8.38 -21.88 -10.20
C SER A 90 -7.05 -21.14 -10.42
N GLY A 91 -6.42 -20.61 -9.36
CA GLY A 91 -5.21 -19.79 -9.48
C GLY A 91 -5.48 -18.42 -10.11
N GLY A 92 -6.69 -17.90 -9.91
CA GLY A 92 -7.09 -16.54 -10.29
C GLY A 92 -6.33 -15.47 -9.49
N PRO A 93 -6.49 -14.20 -9.88
CA PRO A 93 -5.88 -13.08 -9.16
C PRO A 93 -6.36 -13.03 -7.70
N PRO A 94 -5.52 -12.55 -6.76
CA PRO A 94 -5.96 -12.29 -5.39
C PRO A 94 -7.11 -11.27 -5.37
N PRO A 95 -8.03 -11.34 -4.39
CA PRO A 95 -9.00 -10.29 -4.13
C PRO A 95 -8.36 -8.92 -4.06
N GLU A 96 -9.13 -7.90 -4.43
CA GLU A 96 -8.66 -6.52 -4.36
C GLU A 96 -8.38 -6.11 -2.91
N PHE A 97 -7.50 -5.14 -2.69
CA PHE A 97 -7.25 -4.65 -1.33
C PHE A 97 -8.42 -3.79 -0.84
N CYS A 98 -8.65 -3.86 0.46
CA CYS A 98 -9.62 -3.03 1.12
C CYS A 98 -9.16 -1.57 1.16
N VAL A 99 -9.82 -0.72 0.37
CA VAL A 99 -9.70 0.72 0.57
C VAL A 99 -10.59 1.11 1.76
N GLN A 100 -9.96 1.50 2.87
CA GLN A 100 -10.67 1.97 4.05
C GLN A 100 -11.37 3.28 3.69
N GLY A 101 -12.69 3.21 3.46
CA GLY A 101 -13.63 4.33 3.47
C GLY A 101 -13.11 5.65 2.91
N GLY A 102 -13.18 5.83 1.59
CA GLY A 102 -13.15 7.15 0.96
C GLY A 102 -11.80 7.87 0.91
N LEU A 103 -10.70 7.18 1.20
CA LEU A 103 -9.37 7.66 0.87
C LEU A 103 -8.99 7.06 -0.49
N GLU A 104 -8.70 7.92 -1.46
CA GLU A 104 -8.10 7.52 -2.73
C GLU A 104 -6.86 6.68 -2.40
N ASP A 105 -6.72 5.50 -3.00
CA ASP A 105 -5.49 4.73 -2.84
C ASP A 105 -4.29 5.62 -3.22
N ILE A 106 -3.33 5.72 -2.32
CA ILE A 106 -2.13 6.52 -2.56
C ILE A 106 -0.94 5.58 -2.75
N ILE A 107 -0.20 5.77 -3.83
CA ILE A 107 0.97 4.93 -4.12
C ILE A 107 2.09 5.11 -3.09
N LEU A 108 2.12 6.24 -2.39
CA LEU A 108 3.14 6.55 -1.38
C LEU A 108 2.49 7.22 -0.15
N PRO A 109 2.32 6.51 0.99
CA PRO A 109 1.75 7.08 2.21
C PRO A 109 2.69 8.08 2.89
N LEU A 110 2.37 9.37 2.85
CA LEU A 110 3.25 10.44 3.34
C LEU A 110 2.94 10.96 4.75
N THR A 111 2.23 10.19 5.59
CA THR A 111 1.95 10.59 6.97
C THR A 111 3.25 10.77 7.76
N VAL A 112 3.38 11.88 8.49
CA VAL A 112 4.54 12.12 9.37
C VAL A 112 4.68 10.99 10.38
N GLY A 113 5.87 10.41 10.46
CA GLY A 113 6.20 9.24 11.27
C GLY A 113 6.19 7.93 10.48
N ASN A 114 5.65 7.90 9.26
CA ASN A 114 5.79 6.74 8.38
C ASN A 114 7.27 6.48 8.07
N TYR A 115 7.66 5.21 8.00
CA TYR A 115 9.01 4.82 7.66
C TYR A 115 9.08 3.53 6.85
N TRP A 116 10.20 3.37 6.14
CA TRP A 116 10.58 2.20 5.37
C TRP A 116 12.04 1.90 5.60
N THR A 117 12.33 0.69 6.08
CA THR A 117 13.70 0.17 6.23
C THR A 117 13.97 -0.80 5.11
N THR A 118 15.08 -0.58 4.41
CA THR A 118 15.44 -1.30 3.19
C THR A 118 16.85 -1.85 3.26
N SER A 119 17.07 -3.02 2.66
CA SER A 119 18.41 -3.50 2.34
C SER A 119 18.84 -2.88 1.02
N VAL A 120 20.08 -2.38 0.97
CA VAL A 120 20.67 -1.76 -0.21
C VAL A 120 21.95 -2.50 -0.57
N ILE A 121 22.06 -2.90 -1.83
CA ILE A 121 23.26 -3.49 -2.41
C ILE A 121 23.73 -2.61 -3.55
N GLU A 122 25.00 -2.21 -3.54
CA GLU A 122 25.61 -1.44 -4.62
C GLU A 122 26.62 -2.28 -5.39
N TYR A 123 26.70 -2.03 -6.70
CA TYR A 123 27.54 -2.78 -7.62
C TYR A 123 28.40 -1.82 -8.46
N ASN A 124 29.60 -2.27 -8.82
CA ASN A 124 30.41 -1.58 -9.84
C ASN A 124 30.06 -2.05 -11.27
N GLU A 125 30.67 -1.44 -12.29
CA GLU A 125 30.47 -1.80 -13.70
C GLU A 125 30.76 -3.28 -14.04
N SER A 126 31.55 -3.98 -13.22
CA SER A 126 31.84 -5.41 -13.38
C SER A 126 30.81 -6.33 -12.70
N GLY A 127 29.77 -5.75 -12.07
CA GLY A 127 28.74 -6.48 -11.32
C GLY A 127 29.22 -6.99 -9.96
N GLN A 128 30.36 -6.50 -9.46
CA GLN A 128 30.85 -6.87 -8.14
C GLN A 128 30.24 -5.95 -7.09
N THR A 129 29.76 -6.53 -5.99
CA THR A 129 29.26 -5.80 -4.83
C THR A 129 30.33 -4.88 -4.26
N THR A 130 30.00 -3.59 -4.11
CA THR A 130 30.85 -2.55 -3.53
C THR A 130 30.40 -2.12 -2.14
N ALA A 131 29.12 -2.25 -1.84
CA ALA A 131 28.55 -1.96 -0.52
C ALA A 131 27.28 -2.77 -0.28
N GLU A 132 27.05 -3.11 0.99
CA GLU A 132 25.81 -3.70 1.50
C GLU A 132 25.48 -3.00 2.82
N TYR A 133 24.29 -2.43 2.93
CA TYR A 133 23.86 -1.71 4.13
C TYR A 133 22.33 -1.63 4.21
N GLU A 134 21.84 -1.32 5.41
CA GLU A 134 20.43 -0.99 5.62
C GLU A 134 20.27 0.54 5.61
N ALA A 135 19.13 1.00 5.09
CA ALA A 135 18.75 2.40 5.08
C ALA A 135 17.29 2.56 5.47
N THR A 136 17.01 3.50 6.37
CA THR A 136 15.66 3.85 6.79
C THR A 136 15.29 5.22 6.27
N ALA A 137 14.25 5.27 5.44
CA ALA A 137 13.59 6.50 5.05
C ALA A 137 12.44 6.80 6.03
N THR A 138 12.34 8.03 6.53
CA THR A 138 11.26 8.45 7.44
C THR A 138 10.66 9.77 6.99
N VAL A 139 9.32 9.86 7.04
CA VAL A 139 8.62 11.14 6.90
C VAL A 139 8.75 11.93 8.20
N ILE A 140 9.58 12.95 8.21
CA ILE A 140 9.97 13.64 9.46
C ILE A 140 9.12 14.86 9.79
N ARG A 141 8.53 15.51 8.79
CA ARG A 141 7.66 16.69 8.93
C ARG A 141 7.04 17.05 7.59
N ASP A 142 6.01 17.89 7.62
CA ASP A 142 5.42 18.50 6.44
C ASP A 142 5.68 20.02 6.35
N THR A 143 5.26 20.60 5.23
CA THR A 143 5.17 22.04 4.97
C THR A 143 4.13 22.28 3.87
N THR A 144 3.74 23.53 3.65
CA THR A 144 2.81 23.90 2.57
C THR A 144 3.50 24.81 1.57
N ILE A 145 3.46 24.44 0.29
CA ILE A 145 4.02 25.21 -0.83
C ILE A 145 3.02 25.18 -1.99
N ASP A 146 2.66 26.35 -2.51
CA ASP A 146 1.71 26.53 -3.61
C ASP A 146 0.39 25.75 -3.39
N ASP A 147 -0.16 25.86 -2.18
CA ASP A 147 -1.40 25.18 -1.73
C ASP A 147 -1.34 23.65 -1.62
N TRP A 148 -0.18 23.04 -1.85
CA TRP A 148 0.03 21.61 -1.64
C TRP A 148 0.79 21.33 -0.34
N VAL A 149 0.42 20.25 0.34
CA VAL A 149 1.16 19.74 1.50
C VAL A 149 2.32 18.87 1.01
N TRP A 150 3.54 19.28 1.36
CA TRP A 150 4.78 18.61 1.02
C TRP A 150 5.41 17.99 2.26
N HIS A 151 5.97 16.80 2.12
CA HIS A 151 6.47 15.99 3.20
C HIS A 151 7.97 15.78 3.03
N PHE A 152 8.73 16.11 4.07
CA PHE A 152 10.17 15.89 4.10
C PHE A 152 10.43 14.43 4.44
N MET A 153 11.08 13.72 3.53
CA MET A 153 11.63 12.40 3.78
C MET A 153 13.13 12.50 4.00
N ALA A 154 13.63 11.86 5.05
CA ALA A 154 15.04 11.82 5.40
C ALA A 154 15.52 10.38 5.51
N SER A 155 16.77 10.14 5.09
CA SER A 155 17.48 8.87 5.25
C SER A 155 18.39 8.91 6.48
N ASP A 156 18.50 7.81 7.20
CA ASP A 156 19.42 7.62 8.33
C ASP A 156 20.88 7.40 7.93
N THR A 157 21.16 7.18 6.64
CA THR A 157 22.50 6.93 6.08
C THR A 157 23.45 8.14 6.09
N GLY A 158 23.05 9.26 6.72
CA GLY A 158 23.89 10.45 6.87
C GLY A 158 24.06 11.28 5.59
N VAL A 159 23.43 10.87 4.49
CA VAL A 159 23.26 11.69 3.30
C VAL A 159 22.16 12.70 3.62
N THR A 160 22.46 14.01 3.58
CA THR A 160 21.49 15.08 3.86
C THR A 160 20.55 15.33 2.69
N ASP A 161 20.11 14.27 2.00
CA ASP A 161 19.17 14.36 0.90
C ASP A 161 17.77 14.37 1.48
N THR A 162 17.28 15.57 1.81
CA THR A 162 15.87 15.76 2.13
C THR A 162 15.10 15.98 0.84
N ALA A 163 14.44 14.94 0.34
CA ALA A 163 13.49 15.07 -0.75
C ALA A 163 12.13 15.53 -0.19
N LEU A 164 11.46 16.46 -0.87
CA LEU A 164 10.06 16.76 -0.56
C LEU A 164 9.15 15.95 -1.47
N TRP A 165 8.13 15.34 -0.87
CA TRP A 165 7.16 14.52 -1.57
C TRP A 165 5.74 15.01 -1.33
N THR A 166 4.89 14.86 -2.33
CA THR A 166 3.46 15.15 -2.21
C THR A 166 2.67 14.19 -3.08
N ASN A 167 1.44 13.87 -2.67
CA ASN A 167 0.50 13.15 -3.52
C ASN A 167 -0.45 14.16 -4.14
N LYS A 168 -0.57 14.10 -5.47
CA LYS A 168 -1.57 14.82 -6.24
C LYS A 168 -2.53 13.83 -6.87
N GLU A 169 -3.57 14.33 -7.52
CA GLU A 169 -4.60 13.53 -8.20
C GLU A 169 -4.04 12.52 -9.22
N ASP A 170 -2.84 12.77 -9.78
CA ASP A 170 -2.19 11.92 -10.78
C ASP A 170 -0.98 11.12 -10.25
N GLY A 171 -0.71 11.17 -8.95
CA GLY A 171 0.24 10.27 -8.28
C GLY A 171 1.21 10.97 -7.32
N ALA A 172 2.33 10.30 -7.04
CA ALA A 172 3.36 10.79 -6.14
C ALA A 172 4.37 11.67 -6.88
N TRP A 173 4.48 12.92 -6.43
CA TRP A 173 5.40 13.93 -6.94
C TRP A 173 6.55 14.13 -5.98
N MET A 174 7.74 14.37 -6.54
CA MET A 174 8.93 14.72 -5.79
C MET A 174 9.46 16.09 -6.22
N TRP A 175 10.00 16.80 -5.24
CA TRP A 175 10.85 17.96 -5.43
C TRP A 175 12.31 17.59 -5.13
N THR A 176 13.13 17.56 -6.18
CA THR A 176 14.59 17.41 -6.11
C THR A 176 15.25 18.79 -6.00
N ASP A 177 16.18 18.96 -5.09
CA ASP A 177 16.58 20.19 -4.40
C ASP A 177 17.24 21.39 -5.18
N SER A 178 17.42 22.45 -4.38
CA SER A 178 18.31 23.64 -4.38
C SER A 178 18.57 24.52 -5.61
N THR A 179 18.28 24.11 -6.84
CA THR A 179 18.60 24.90 -8.06
C THR A 179 17.40 25.55 -8.75
N GLY A 180 16.22 25.51 -8.12
CA GLY A 180 14.99 26.09 -8.67
C GLY A 180 14.41 25.30 -9.85
N GLN A 181 14.66 23.99 -9.92
CA GLN A 181 14.12 23.09 -10.95
C GLN A 181 12.82 22.41 -10.48
N PRO A 182 11.92 22.01 -11.41
CA PRO A 182 10.50 21.79 -11.15
C PRO A 182 10.17 20.47 -10.43
N GLN A 183 8.92 20.39 -9.98
CA GLN A 183 8.29 19.19 -9.43
C GLN A 183 8.21 18.11 -10.52
N ALA A 184 8.50 16.84 -10.20
CA ALA A 184 8.39 15.72 -11.13
C ALA A 184 7.42 14.66 -10.61
N LEU A 185 6.51 14.20 -11.47
CA LEU A 185 5.70 13.02 -11.20
C LEU A 185 6.61 11.80 -11.21
N MET A 186 6.85 11.20 -10.05
CA MET A 186 7.75 10.07 -9.91
C MET A 186 7.01 8.75 -10.16
N MET A 187 5.86 8.59 -9.53
CA MET A 187 5.03 7.39 -9.63
C MET A 187 3.61 7.83 -9.96
N LYS A 188 3.20 7.61 -11.21
CA LYS A 188 1.81 7.86 -11.62
C LYS A 188 0.87 6.91 -10.89
N TYR A 189 -0.19 7.44 -10.29
CA TYR A 189 -1.24 6.65 -9.65
C TYR A 189 -2.54 7.47 -9.53
N PRO A 190 -3.72 6.95 -9.94
CA PRO A 190 -3.94 5.66 -10.59
C PRO A 190 -3.25 5.57 -11.96
N ALA A 191 -2.88 4.37 -12.38
CA ALA A 191 -2.13 4.12 -13.60
C ALA A 191 -2.73 2.99 -14.43
N SER A 192 -2.46 2.99 -15.73
CA SER A 192 -2.79 1.87 -16.62
C SER A 192 -1.51 1.21 -17.16
N ALA A 193 -1.52 -0.11 -17.29
CA ALA A 193 -0.42 -0.83 -17.92
C ALA A 193 -0.20 -0.33 -19.37
N GLY A 194 1.07 -0.06 -19.71
CA GLY A 194 1.49 0.52 -20.99
C GLY A 194 1.47 2.05 -21.03
N GLU A 195 0.93 2.74 -20.02
CA GLU A 195 1.00 4.20 -19.95
C GLU A 195 2.45 4.67 -19.78
N SER A 196 2.78 5.82 -20.37
CA SER A 196 4.10 6.42 -20.24
C SER A 196 4.01 7.91 -19.99
N TYR A 197 4.93 8.42 -19.17
CA TYR A 197 5.04 9.84 -18.83
C TYR A 197 6.52 10.28 -18.76
N PRO A 198 6.82 11.55 -19.09
CA PRO A 198 8.20 12.03 -19.07
C PRO A 198 8.62 12.46 -17.66
N ILE A 199 9.86 12.13 -17.30
CA ILE A 199 10.62 12.78 -16.22
C ILE A 199 11.85 13.40 -16.87
N TYR A 200 11.77 14.68 -17.22
CA TYR A 200 12.82 15.39 -17.97
C TYR A 200 13.20 14.69 -19.29
N ALA A 201 14.40 14.12 -19.37
CA ALA A 201 14.90 13.37 -20.52
C ALA A 201 14.60 11.85 -20.45
N VAL A 202 14.02 11.40 -19.33
CA VAL A 202 13.67 10.01 -19.07
C VAL A 202 12.21 9.79 -19.42
N THR A 203 11.89 8.66 -20.06
CA THR A 203 10.52 8.19 -20.20
C THR A 203 10.28 7.10 -19.16
N VAL A 204 9.27 7.28 -18.32
CA VAL A 204 8.80 6.22 -17.42
C VAL A 204 7.61 5.54 -18.05
N THR A 205 7.63 4.20 -18.07
CA THR A 205 6.53 3.36 -18.55
C THR A 205 6.02 2.52 -17.39
N VAL A 206 4.70 2.46 -17.21
CA VAL A 206 4.02 1.53 -16.30
C VAL A 206 3.95 0.18 -16.99
N GLU A 207 4.84 -0.76 -16.67
CA GLU A 207 4.90 -2.07 -17.32
C GLU A 207 3.81 -3.02 -16.82
N SER A 208 3.48 -2.92 -15.53
CA SER A 208 2.46 -3.73 -14.86
C SER A 208 1.77 -2.91 -13.77
N ILE A 209 0.52 -3.24 -13.48
CA ILE A 209 -0.25 -2.71 -12.34
C ILE A 209 -0.63 -3.80 -11.31
N SER A 210 -0.18 -5.03 -11.53
CA SER A 210 -0.57 -6.20 -10.72
C SER A 210 0.58 -7.18 -10.56
N GLU A 211 1.80 -6.68 -10.41
CA GLU A 211 2.98 -7.51 -10.22
C GLU A 211 3.10 -7.97 -8.78
N VAL A 212 3.17 -9.29 -8.58
CA VAL A 212 3.33 -9.87 -7.24
C VAL A 212 4.81 -9.87 -6.87
N ILE A 213 5.17 -9.13 -5.82
CA ILE A 213 6.54 -9.00 -5.31
C ILE A 213 6.61 -9.56 -3.90
N THR A 214 7.55 -10.47 -3.68
CA THR A 214 7.87 -11.03 -2.37
C THR A 214 9.23 -10.51 -1.93
N VAL A 215 9.24 -9.83 -0.79
CA VAL A 215 10.42 -9.31 -0.07
C VAL A 215 10.35 -9.76 1.39
N GLU A 216 11.36 -9.42 2.20
CA GLU A 216 11.37 -9.79 3.62
C GLU A 216 10.17 -9.21 4.40
N ALA A 217 9.75 -7.99 4.07
CA ALA A 217 8.59 -7.35 4.69
C ALA A 217 7.24 -8.02 4.37
N GLY A 218 7.16 -8.87 3.33
CA GLY A 218 5.93 -9.54 2.94
C GLY A 218 5.77 -9.75 1.43
N THR A 219 4.56 -10.13 1.02
CA THR A 219 4.18 -10.27 -0.39
C THR A 219 3.11 -9.27 -0.74
N PHE A 220 3.32 -8.52 -1.82
CA PHE A 220 2.51 -7.37 -2.20
C PHE A 220 2.20 -7.39 -3.70
N VAL A 221 1.09 -6.74 -4.07
CA VAL A 221 0.72 -6.50 -5.48
C VAL A 221 1.07 -5.05 -5.81
N CYS A 222 1.91 -4.85 -6.82
CA CYS A 222 2.59 -3.57 -7.05
C CYS A 222 2.55 -3.15 -8.52
N ASN A 223 2.63 -1.84 -8.73
CA ASN A 223 2.88 -1.26 -10.03
C ASN A 223 4.39 -1.31 -10.32
N LEU A 224 4.74 -1.79 -11.51
CA LEU A 224 6.10 -1.76 -12.03
C LEU A 224 6.27 -0.55 -12.94
N TYR A 225 7.15 0.36 -12.54
CA TYR A 225 7.59 1.51 -13.33
C TYR A 225 8.99 1.26 -13.87
N ARG A 226 9.16 1.34 -15.19
CA ARG A 226 10.47 1.28 -15.84
C ARG A 226 10.87 2.65 -16.38
N ALA A 227 11.98 3.19 -15.89
CA ALA A 227 12.61 4.39 -16.38
C ALA A 227 13.58 4.06 -17.52
N HIS A 228 13.39 4.69 -18.68
CA HIS A 228 14.14 4.44 -19.90
C HIS A 228 14.63 5.73 -20.55
N ILE A 229 15.89 5.74 -20.99
CA ILE A 229 16.46 6.80 -21.83
C ILE A 229 16.72 6.21 -23.23
N PRO A 230 16.17 6.77 -24.32
CA PRO A 230 16.23 6.18 -25.67
C PRO A 230 17.63 5.77 -26.16
N VAL A 231 18.68 6.48 -25.73
CA VAL A 231 20.06 6.21 -26.16
C VAL A 231 20.76 5.20 -25.25
N PHE A 232 20.48 5.22 -23.95
CA PHE A 232 21.24 4.43 -22.97
C PHE A 232 20.54 3.15 -22.56
N GLY A 233 19.22 3.06 -22.69
CA GLY A 233 18.42 1.93 -22.23
C GLY A 233 17.73 2.21 -20.89
N THR A 234 17.46 1.14 -20.16
CA THR A 234 16.82 1.21 -18.83
C THR A 234 17.79 1.81 -17.82
N VAL A 235 17.33 2.82 -17.10
CA VAL A 235 18.09 3.53 -16.05
C VAL A 235 17.54 3.27 -14.65
N GLY A 236 16.33 2.72 -14.55
CA GLY A 236 15.75 2.36 -13.27
C GLY A 236 14.49 1.52 -13.40
N LYS A 237 14.18 0.76 -12.36
CA LYS A 237 12.89 0.10 -12.14
C LYS A 237 12.45 0.31 -10.70
N ILE A 238 11.16 0.53 -10.51
CA ILE A 238 10.55 0.70 -9.20
C ILE A 238 9.30 -0.17 -9.15
N TRP A 239 9.18 -0.96 -8.10
CA TRP A 239 7.97 -1.66 -7.72
C TRP A 239 7.37 -0.92 -6.53
N ALA A 240 6.28 -0.20 -6.78
CA ALA A 240 5.57 0.54 -5.75
C ALA A 240 4.16 -0.03 -5.59
N CYS A 241 3.77 -0.29 -4.35
CA CYS A 241 2.52 -0.94 -4.03
C CYS A 241 1.57 0.09 -3.40
N PRO A 242 0.29 0.07 -3.78
CA PRO A 242 -0.71 0.97 -3.20
C PRO A 242 -0.69 0.90 -1.68
N ASN A 243 -0.78 2.06 -1.04
CA ASN A 243 -0.81 2.23 0.42
C ASN A 243 0.44 1.72 1.17
N ILE A 244 1.50 1.37 0.45
CA ILE A 244 2.78 0.94 1.04
C ILE A 244 3.89 1.87 0.58
N GLY A 245 4.02 2.16 -0.72
CA GLY A 245 5.21 2.82 -1.26
C GLY A 245 6.10 1.85 -2.03
N VAL A 246 7.37 2.22 -2.17
CA VAL A 246 8.37 1.43 -2.90
C VAL A 246 8.80 0.22 -2.06
N VAL A 247 8.59 -0.98 -2.57
CA VAL A 247 9.02 -2.23 -1.90
C VAL A 247 10.28 -2.82 -2.52
N ARG A 248 10.54 -2.51 -3.79
CA ARG A 248 11.75 -2.90 -4.51
C ARG A 248 12.13 -1.84 -5.52
N ALA A 249 13.43 -1.62 -5.70
CA ALA A 249 13.94 -0.78 -6.78
C ALA A 249 15.27 -1.31 -7.32
N GLU A 250 15.50 -1.04 -8.60
CA GLU A 250 16.77 -1.27 -9.29
C GLU A 250 17.20 0.05 -9.94
N GLU A 251 18.42 0.50 -9.69
CA GLU A 251 19.02 1.64 -10.38
C GLU A 251 20.15 1.16 -11.28
N TYR A 252 20.24 1.75 -12.47
CA TYR A 252 21.22 1.35 -13.46
C TYR A 252 22.16 2.51 -13.79
N GLY A 253 23.46 2.30 -13.51
CA GLY A 253 24.52 3.22 -13.88
C GLY A 253 24.77 3.25 -15.39
N LEU A 254 25.22 4.40 -15.88
CA LEU A 254 25.52 4.60 -17.30
C LEU A 254 26.97 4.22 -17.61
N THR A 255 27.18 3.54 -18.74
CA THR A 255 28.50 3.30 -19.34
C THR A 255 28.55 3.87 -20.76
N LEU A 256 29.72 3.84 -21.39
CA LEU A 256 29.87 4.18 -22.81
C LEU A 256 29.10 3.24 -23.76
N PHE A 257 28.71 2.04 -23.30
CA PHE A 257 28.14 0.99 -24.14
C PHE A 257 26.74 0.50 -23.71
N GLY A 258 26.11 1.16 -22.73
CA GLY A 258 24.81 0.77 -22.20
C GLY A 258 24.69 1.07 -20.72
N THR A 259 23.88 0.31 -19.99
CA THR A 259 23.73 0.42 -18.54
C THR A 259 24.17 -0.84 -17.81
N TYR A 260 24.47 -0.70 -16.52
CA TYR A 260 24.75 -1.80 -15.59
C TYR A 260 23.92 -1.60 -14.33
N LEU A 261 23.49 -2.68 -13.67
CA LEU A 261 22.84 -2.58 -12.37
C LEU A 261 23.85 -1.99 -11.39
N SER A 262 23.58 -0.79 -10.87
CA SER A 262 24.46 -0.11 -9.92
C SER A 262 23.95 -0.21 -8.49
N ARG A 263 22.64 -0.39 -8.31
CA ARG A 263 22.01 -0.47 -6.99
C ARG A 263 20.75 -1.31 -7.03
N GLU A 264 20.57 -2.14 -6.01
CA GLU A 264 19.33 -2.85 -5.72
C GLU A 264 18.86 -2.48 -4.31
N VAL A 265 17.55 -2.32 -4.16
CA VAL A 265 16.89 -1.95 -2.91
C VAL A 265 15.70 -2.88 -2.71
N GLU A 266 15.58 -3.49 -1.53
CA GLU A 266 14.43 -4.32 -1.13
C GLU A 266 13.94 -3.92 0.26
N LEU A 267 12.63 -3.99 0.47
CA LEU A 267 11.99 -3.61 1.73
C LEU A 267 12.11 -4.74 2.77
N LEU A 268 12.64 -4.36 3.94
CA LEU A 268 12.80 -5.23 5.10
C LEU A 268 11.67 -5.05 6.10
N ASP A 269 11.34 -3.80 6.41
CA ASP A 269 10.32 -3.44 7.40
C ASP A 269 9.72 -2.07 7.08
N PHE A 270 8.49 -1.83 7.53
CA PHE A 270 7.81 -0.55 7.36
C PHE A 270 6.72 -0.34 8.41
N ALA A 271 6.45 0.92 8.72
CA ALA A 271 5.20 1.30 9.36
C ALA A 271 4.59 2.48 8.61
N VAL A 272 3.40 2.26 8.05
CA VAL A 272 2.69 3.25 7.27
C VAL A 272 1.27 3.41 7.79
N VAL A 273 0.86 4.67 7.91
CA VAL A 273 -0.54 5.06 8.14
C VAL A 273 -1.01 5.84 6.92
N VAL A 274 -2.12 5.40 6.34
CA VAL A 274 -2.86 6.14 5.31
C VAL A 274 -3.77 7.13 6.05
N GLN A 275 -3.65 8.42 5.70
CA GLN A 275 -4.36 9.53 6.35
C GLN A 275 -5.76 9.71 5.78
#